data_AF-A0A8H4XSS8-F1
#
_entry.id   AF-A0A8H4XSS8-F1
#
_cell.length_a   1.000
_cell.length_b   1.000
_cell.length_c   1.000
_cell.angle_alpha   90.00
_cell.angle_beta   90.00
_cell.angle_gamma   90.00
#
_symmetry.space_group_name_H-M   'P 1'
#
loop_
_entity.id
_entity.type
_entity.pdbx_description
1 polymer ?
#
loop_
_entity_poly.entity_id
_entity_poly.type
_entity_poly.pdbx_seq_one_letter_code
_entity_poly.pdbx_strand_id
1 'polypeptide(L)'
;MWQAFELIHKTFKAGAELYLEDMLPALDTFVSYVSEMLVQNPAYLGALVSMVEDIFHDEKVGGVDRICGCKLAEALMLNLRGYVDQYVPIFVELAINVLNSGDAKTKSYRVHLMEMVINAIYYNPALALQILEAKGWTNKFFSAWFSNIDSFRRVHDKKLSIAAISALLTLKPEDVPASVQQGWPRLLQGVTRLFQTLPAALQHREAATRESDYTYDDEEDDLVDEDTGWDGGVEWNDQDEAEGGGDDDVADENAAYLDFLSQEAQKFGSFADDDDDDLDEESLLETPLDKVEPYGLFKNVLLGLQQGQPQLYENLTKILTPEEQQIIQSVFQEADKVDAAIAASLVNG
;
A
#
# COMPACT_ATOMS: atom_id res chain seq x y z
N MET A 1 -6.69 20.58 12.30
CA MET A 1 -6.54 19.42 11.40
C MET A 1 -7.08 19.72 9.99
N TRP A 2 -8.39 19.90 9.77
CA TRP A 2 -8.94 20.17 8.41
C TRP A 2 -8.47 21.48 7.74
N GLN A 3 -8.20 22.53 8.53
CA GLN A 3 -7.58 23.75 7.98
C GLN A 3 -6.19 23.46 7.38
N ALA A 4 -5.42 22.53 7.96
CA ALA A 4 -4.13 22.12 7.41
C ALA A 4 -4.32 21.38 6.09
N PHE A 5 -5.32 20.48 6.01
CA PHE A 5 -5.70 19.83 4.75
C PHE A 5 -6.05 20.85 3.66
N GLU A 6 -6.88 21.84 3.98
CA GLU A 6 -7.26 22.90 3.04
C GLU A 6 -6.06 23.72 2.57
N LEU A 7 -5.10 24.00 3.45
CA LEU A 7 -3.86 24.67 3.09
C LEU A 7 -2.95 23.81 2.22
N ILE A 8 -2.81 22.52 2.51
CA ILE A 8 -2.06 21.55 1.68
C ILE A 8 -2.67 21.51 0.28
N HIS A 9 -3.99 21.29 0.18
CA HIS A 9 -4.69 21.23 -1.10
C HIS A 9 -4.58 22.54 -1.88
N LYS A 10 -4.75 23.68 -1.21
CA LYS A 10 -4.60 24.99 -1.83
C LYS A 10 -3.17 25.24 -2.32
N THR A 11 -2.17 24.80 -1.57
CA THR A 11 -0.76 24.95 -1.93
C THR A 11 -0.43 24.08 -3.15
N PHE A 12 -0.87 22.83 -3.15
CA PHE A 12 -0.80 21.94 -4.31
C PHE A 12 -1.38 22.61 -5.56
N LYS A 13 -2.64 23.09 -5.48
CA LYS A 13 -3.33 23.77 -6.60
C LYS A 13 -2.71 25.11 -7.02
N ALA A 14 -1.79 25.67 -6.23
CA ALA A 14 -1.12 26.94 -6.51
C ALA A 14 0.19 26.77 -7.30
N GLY A 15 0.54 25.55 -7.72
CA GLY A 15 1.76 25.28 -8.49
C GLY A 15 2.82 24.49 -7.72
N ALA A 16 2.45 23.80 -6.64
CA ALA A 16 3.34 22.97 -5.83
C ALA A 16 3.13 21.47 -6.10
N GLU A 17 2.71 21.10 -7.31
CA GLU A 17 2.41 19.71 -7.68
C GLU A 17 3.65 18.80 -7.57
N LEU A 18 4.84 19.34 -7.85
CA LEU A 18 6.14 18.66 -7.74
C LEU A 18 6.58 18.38 -6.29
N TYR A 19 5.87 18.91 -5.30
CA TYR A 19 6.12 18.67 -3.88
C TYR A 19 5.11 17.69 -3.29
N LEU A 20 4.40 16.92 -4.13
CA LEU A 20 3.43 15.93 -3.66
C LEU A 20 4.08 14.88 -2.75
N GLU A 21 5.33 14.51 -3.03
CA GLU A 21 6.11 13.59 -2.20
C GLU A 21 6.17 14.06 -0.74
N ASP A 22 6.48 15.33 -0.51
CA ASP A 22 6.52 15.94 0.82
C ASP A 22 5.14 16.04 1.48
N MET A 23 4.07 16.13 0.68
CA MET A 23 2.69 16.23 1.18
C MET A 23 2.10 14.86 1.50
N LEU A 24 2.59 13.79 0.87
CA LEU A 24 2.03 12.44 0.94
C LEU A 24 1.89 11.89 2.37
N PRO A 25 2.86 12.05 3.29
CA PRO A 25 2.71 11.56 4.68
C PRO A 25 1.50 12.15 5.39
N ALA A 26 1.30 13.47 5.23
CA ALA A 26 0.18 14.16 5.83
C ALA A 26 -1.15 13.69 5.20
N LEU A 27 -1.19 13.60 3.87
CA LEU A 27 -2.37 13.15 3.13
C LEU A 27 -2.76 11.72 3.49
N ASP A 28 -1.80 10.80 3.57
CA ASP A 28 -2.04 9.41 3.97
C ASP A 28 -2.57 9.35 5.40
N THR A 29 -2.02 10.15 6.33
CA THR A 29 -2.55 10.27 7.70
C THR A 29 -4.02 10.71 7.72
N PHE A 30 -4.41 11.68 6.90
CA PHE A 30 -5.82 12.10 6.78
C PHE A 30 -6.71 10.95 6.28
N VAL A 31 -6.23 10.17 5.31
CA VAL A 31 -6.96 9.05 4.71
C VAL A 31 -7.09 7.87 5.69
N SER A 32 -6.01 7.54 6.39
CA SER A 32 -5.93 6.39 7.28
C SER A 32 -6.64 6.61 8.61
N TYR A 33 -6.48 7.77 9.25
CA TYR A 33 -7.01 8.02 10.60
C TYR A 33 -8.33 8.81 10.63
N VAL A 34 -8.72 9.44 9.52
CA VAL A 34 -9.91 10.29 9.47
C VAL A 34 -10.90 9.87 8.37
N SER A 35 -10.85 8.59 8.02
CA SER A 35 -11.65 7.94 6.97
C SER A 35 -13.16 8.22 7.09
N GLU A 36 -13.75 8.07 8.28
CA GLU A 36 -15.18 8.31 8.50
C GLU A 36 -15.61 9.73 8.14
N MET A 37 -14.79 10.73 8.50
CA MET A 37 -15.09 12.13 8.20
C MET A 37 -14.88 12.44 6.71
N LEU A 38 -13.92 11.81 6.04
CA LEU A 38 -13.75 11.95 4.58
C LEU A 38 -14.98 11.44 3.83
N VAL A 39 -15.54 10.30 4.26
CA VAL A 39 -16.77 9.73 3.67
C VAL A 39 -17.96 10.67 3.87
N GLN A 40 -18.06 11.33 5.03
CA GLN A 40 -19.13 12.29 5.32
C GLN A 40 -18.94 13.65 4.62
N ASN A 41 -17.74 13.95 4.13
CA ASN A 41 -17.40 15.22 3.49
C ASN A 41 -16.89 15.01 2.06
N PRO A 42 -17.80 14.85 1.07
CA PRO A 42 -17.44 14.60 -0.32
C PRO A 42 -16.52 15.66 -0.94
N ALA A 43 -16.51 16.88 -0.41
CA ALA A 43 -15.63 17.95 -0.87
C ALA A 43 -14.14 17.64 -0.61
N TYR A 44 -13.80 17.11 0.57
CA TYR A 44 -12.41 16.75 0.91
C TYR A 44 -11.96 15.49 0.16
N LEU A 45 -12.85 14.51 0.03
CA LEU A 45 -12.58 13.33 -0.79
C LEU A 45 -12.36 13.70 -2.26
N GLY A 46 -13.23 14.57 -2.82
CA GLY A 46 -13.05 15.09 -4.18
C GLY A 46 -11.78 15.91 -4.33
N ALA A 47 -11.36 16.64 -3.30
CA ALA A 47 -10.09 17.37 -3.29
C ALA A 47 -8.89 16.41 -3.41
N LEU A 48 -8.86 15.33 -2.62
CA LEU A 48 -7.83 14.28 -2.70
C LEU A 48 -7.79 13.61 -4.08
N VAL A 49 -8.95 13.20 -4.60
CA VAL A 49 -9.05 12.59 -5.94
C VAL A 49 -8.53 13.56 -7.01
N SER A 50 -8.88 14.85 -6.90
CA SER A 50 -8.43 15.86 -7.86
C SER A 50 -6.91 16.06 -7.86
N MET A 51 -6.21 15.78 -6.74
CA MET A 51 -4.74 15.84 -6.71
C MET A 51 -4.13 14.70 -7.54
N VAL A 52 -4.70 13.50 -7.45
CA VAL A 52 -4.30 12.36 -8.28
C VAL A 52 -4.54 12.68 -9.76
N GLU A 53 -5.71 13.22 -10.10
CA GLU A 53 -6.02 13.59 -11.49
C GLU A 53 -5.07 14.65 -12.04
N ASP A 54 -4.78 15.70 -11.27
CA ASP A 54 -3.89 16.79 -11.71
C ASP A 54 -2.48 16.27 -12.02
N ILE A 55 -1.92 15.44 -11.15
CA ILE A 55 -0.58 14.82 -11.34
C ILE A 55 -0.48 14.03 -12.64
N PHE A 56 -1.54 13.30 -12.99
CA PHE A 56 -1.54 12.48 -14.22
C PHE A 56 -1.75 13.32 -15.49
N HIS A 57 -2.41 14.47 -15.39
CA HIS A 57 -2.68 15.35 -16.53
C HIS A 57 -1.62 16.44 -16.72
N ASP A 58 -0.79 16.73 -15.72
CA ASP A 58 0.29 17.70 -15.87
C ASP A 58 1.45 17.10 -16.68
N GLU A 59 1.82 17.82 -17.74
CA GLU A 59 2.92 17.47 -18.64
C GLU A 59 4.30 17.75 -18.01
N LYS A 60 4.35 18.60 -16.97
CA LYS A 60 5.59 18.96 -16.26
C LYS A 60 6.02 17.90 -15.25
N VAL A 61 5.08 17.03 -14.87
CA VAL A 61 5.20 16.09 -13.77
C VAL A 61 5.83 14.78 -14.28
N GLY A 62 6.84 14.31 -13.55
CA GLY A 62 7.67 13.16 -13.93
C GLY A 62 7.08 11.81 -13.51
N GLY A 63 7.84 10.74 -13.76
CA GLY A 63 7.45 9.39 -13.32
C GLY A 63 7.37 9.25 -11.80
N VAL A 64 8.28 9.89 -11.07
CA VAL A 64 8.37 9.85 -9.60
C VAL A 64 7.15 10.51 -8.96
N ASP A 65 6.79 11.71 -9.39
CA ASP A 65 5.58 12.39 -8.90
C ASP A 65 4.30 11.60 -9.19
N ARG A 66 4.23 10.95 -10.36
CA ARG A 66 3.09 10.09 -10.72
C ARG A 66 3.03 8.82 -9.87
N ILE A 67 4.16 8.31 -9.38
CA ILE A 67 4.19 7.27 -8.35
C ILE A 67 3.53 7.78 -7.07
N CYS A 68 3.79 9.02 -6.64
CA CYS A 68 3.10 9.62 -5.49
C CYS A 68 1.58 9.70 -5.71
N GLY A 69 1.14 10.04 -6.92
CA GLY A 69 -0.27 9.97 -7.31
C GLY A 69 -0.86 8.55 -7.21
N CYS A 70 -0.12 7.53 -7.64
CA CYS A 70 -0.52 6.12 -7.47
C CYS A 70 -0.67 5.75 -5.99
N LYS A 71 0.31 6.10 -5.14
CA LYS A 71 0.29 5.84 -3.69
C LYS A 71 -0.92 6.50 -3.02
N LEU A 72 -1.24 7.75 -3.37
CA LEU A 72 -2.41 8.43 -2.82
C LEU A 72 -3.73 7.76 -3.21
N ALA A 73 -3.87 7.35 -4.47
CA ALA A 73 -5.07 6.61 -4.90
C ALA A 73 -5.16 5.23 -4.24
N GLU A 74 -4.02 4.59 -4.01
CA GLU A 74 -3.95 3.33 -3.31
C GLU A 74 -4.44 3.47 -1.86
N ALA A 75 -3.92 4.46 -1.14
CA ALA A 75 -4.36 4.79 0.22
C ALA A 75 -5.87 5.02 0.29
N LEU A 76 -6.43 5.78 -0.66
CA LEU A 76 -7.87 6.03 -0.76
C LEU A 76 -8.66 4.72 -0.93
N MET A 77 -8.24 3.85 -1.84
CA MET A 77 -8.93 2.57 -2.07
C MET A 77 -8.77 1.59 -0.91
N LEU A 78 -7.59 1.50 -0.29
CA LEU A 78 -7.35 0.58 0.83
C LEU A 78 -8.12 0.99 2.09
N ASN A 79 -8.16 2.29 2.41
CA ASN A 79 -8.79 2.78 3.63
C ASN A 79 -10.30 3.03 3.48
N LEU A 80 -10.78 3.42 2.30
CA LEU A 80 -12.18 3.83 2.07
C LEU A 80 -12.99 2.78 1.30
N ARG A 81 -12.76 1.50 1.61
CA ARG A 81 -13.44 0.36 0.98
C ARG A 81 -14.97 0.46 1.09
N GLY A 82 -15.65 0.46 -0.06
CA GLY A 82 -17.10 0.59 -0.20
C GLY A 82 -17.64 2.03 -0.24
N TYR A 83 -16.79 3.05 -0.14
CA TYR A 83 -17.21 4.46 -0.08
C TYR A 83 -16.68 5.33 -1.24
N VAL A 84 -15.84 4.79 -2.11
CA VAL A 84 -15.16 5.50 -3.22
C VAL A 84 -15.45 4.89 -4.58
N ASP A 85 -16.49 4.06 -4.71
CA ASP A 85 -16.91 3.40 -5.95
C ASP A 85 -16.97 4.35 -7.15
N GLN A 86 -17.44 5.60 -6.96
CA GLN A 86 -17.54 6.59 -8.04
C GLN A 86 -16.18 7.06 -8.60
N TYR A 87 -15.09 6.90 -7.83
CA TYR A 87 -13.75 7.36 -8.21
C TYR A 87 -12.87 6.22 -8.74
N VAL A 88 -13.22 4.96 -8.47
CA VAL A 88 -12.50 3.79 -9.00
C VAL A 88 -12.31 3.83 -10.53
N PRO A 89 -13.32 4.21 -11.35
CA PRO A 89 -13.13 4.35 -12.80
C PRO A 89 -12.03 5.33 -13.18
N ILE A 90 -11.89 6.44 -12.45
CA ILE A 90 -10.87 7.46 -12.71
C ILE A 90 -9.48 6.85 -12.53
N PHE A 91 -9.23 6.21 -11.39
CA PHE A 91 -7.92 5.60 -11.09
C PHE A 91 -7.55 4.51 -12.09
N VAL A 92 -8.50 3.63 -12.46
CA VAL A 92 -8.27 2.58 -13.44
C VAL A 92 -7.98 3.18 -14.83
N GLU A 93 -8.72 4.19 -15.25
CA GLU A 93 -8.49 4.85 -16.55
C GLU A 93 -7.12 5.54 -16.61
N LEU A 94 -6.74 6.29 -15.56
CA LEU A 94 -5.42 6.92 -15.46
C LEU A 94 -4.29 5.90 -15.60
N ALA A 95 -4.34 4.82 -14.83
CA ALA A 95 -3.30 3.79 -14.85
C ALA A 95 -3.22 3.05 -16.20
N ILE A 96 -4.36 2.55 -16.70
CA ILE A 96 -4.41 1.75 -17.92
C ILE A 96 -4.01 2.57 -19.15
N ASN A 97 -4.38 3.85 -19.22
CA ASN A 97 -4.00 4.70 -20.35
C ASN A 97 -2.47 4.84 -20.45
N VAL A 98 -1.77 5.08 -19.33
CA VAL A 98 -0.31 5.18 -19.30
C VAL A 98 0.36 3.83 -19.60
N LEU A 99 -0.16 2.73 -19.03
CA LEU A 99 0.33 1.38 -19.34
C LEU A 99 0.16 1.04 -20.83
N ASN A 100 -0.93 1.50 -21.45
CA ASN A 100 -1.23 1.24 -22.86
C ASN A 100 -0.43 2.11 -23.83
N SER A 101 -0.10 3.35 -23.47
CA SER A 101 0.70 4.24 -24.31
C SER A 101 2.18 3.87 -24.31
N GLY A 102 2.66 3.19 -23.27
CA GLY A 102 4.08 2.88 -23.10
C GLY A 102 4.89 4.08 -22.59
N ASP A 103 4.22 5.05 -21.97
CA ASP A 103 4.85 6.23 -21.40
C ASP A 103 5.51 5.96 -20.04
N ALA A 104 5.15 4.85 -19.38
CA ALA A 104 5.83 4.39 -18.18
C ALA A 104 7.24 3.88 -18.52
N LYS A 105 8.25 4.75 -18.40
CA LYS A 105 9.64 4.45 -18.80
C LYS A 105 10.36 3.55 -17.79
N THR A 106 10.25 3.85 -16.50
CA THR A 106 10.91 3.09 -15.42
C THR A 106 10.10 1.86 -15.03
N LYS A 107 10.77 0.81 -14.54
CA LYS A 107 10.09 -0.40 -14.03
C LYS A 107 9.25 -0.09 -12.81
N SER A 108 9.79 0.72 -11.90
CA SER A 108 9.11 1.16 -10.68
C SER A 108 7.77 1.82 -10.97
N TYR A 109 7.73 2.75 -11.94
CA TYR A 109 6.49 3.42 -12.30
C TYR A 109 5.47 2.45 -12.91
N ARG A 110 5.91 1.50 -13.75
CA ARG A 110 5.02 0.44 -14.27
C ARG A 110 4.42 -0.42 -13.16
N VAL A 111 5.20 -0.77 -12.15
CA VAL A 111 4.73 -1.54 -10.99
C VAL A 111 3.62 -0.79 -10.26
N HIS A 112 3.84 0.47 -9.89
CA HIS A 112 2.83 1.28 -9.20
C HIS A 112 1.55 1.50 -10.03
N LEU A 113 1.66 1.65 -11.35
CA LEU A 113 0.48 1.71 -12.23
C LEU A 113 -0.29 0.40 -12.25
N MET A 114 0.40 -0.75 -12.26
CA MET A 114 -0.26 -2.05 -12.14
C MET A 114 -0.92 -2.21 -10.77
N GLU A 115 -0.24 -1.82 -9.69
CA GLU A 115 -0.75 -1.85 -8.31
C GLU A 115 -2.02 -1.04 -8.16
N MET A 116 -2.10 0.15 -8.76
CA MET A 116 -3.32 0.96 -8.75
C MET A 116 -4.54 0.18 -9.32
N VAL A 117 -4.36 -0.59 -10.40
CA VAL A 117 -5.43 -1.42 -10.99
C VAL A 117 -5.66 -2.70 -10.19
N ILE A 118 -4.61 -3.33 -9.67
CA ILE A 118 -4.72 -4.51 -8.80
C ILE A 118 -5.46 -4.15 -7.51
N ASN A 119 -5.23 -2.96 -6.95
CA ASN A 119 -5.92 -2.46 -5.80
C ASN A 119 -7.40 -2.20 -6.11
N ALA A 120 -7.74 -1.65 -7.29
CA ALA A 120 -9.13 -1.57 -7.72
C ALA A 120 -9.81 -2.95 -7.78
N ILE A 121 -9.09 -3.98 -8.24
CA ILE A 121 -9.58 -5.37 -8.22
C ILE A 121 -9.75 -5.88 -6.78
N TYR A 122 -8.77 -5.64 -5.91
CA TYR A 122 -8.85 -6.04 -4.51
C TYR A 122 -10.01 -5.34 -3.81
N TYR A 123 -10.21 -4.04 -4.07
CA TYR A 123 -11.26 -3.17 -3.56
C TYR A 123 -12.66 -3.74 -3.83
N ASN A 124 -12.98 -3.93 -5.11
CA ASN A 124 -14.23 -4.49 -5.57
C ASN A 124 -14.00 -5.18 -6.93
N PRO A 125 -13.84 -6.51 -6.97
CA PRO A 125 -13.47 -7.22 -8.19
C PRO A 125 -14.54 -7.12 -9.26
N ALA A 126 -15.83 -7.09 -8.90
CA ALA A 126 -16.92 -6.97 -9.86
C ALA A 126 -16.92 -5.59 -10.54
N LEU A 127 -16.77 -4.51 -9.77
CA LEU A 127 -16.67 -3.15 -10.29
C LEU A 127 -15.44 -2.98 -11.20
N ALA A 128 -14.27 -3.44 -10.75
CA ALA A 128 -13.03 -3.34 -11.51
C ALA A 128 -13.13 -4.08 -12.86
N LEU A 129 -13.66 -5.31 -12.85
CA LEU A 129 -13.89 -6.07 -14.08
C LEU A 129 -14.89 -5.38 -15.00
N GLN A 130 -15.97 -4.80 -14.47
CA GLN A 130 -16.94 -4.04 -15.28
C GLN A 130 -16.28 -2.84 -15.97
N ILE A 131 -15.44 -2.08 -15.25
CA ILE A 131 -14.72 -0.93 -15.81
C ILE A 131 -13.78 -1.38 -16.93
N LEU A 132 -12.99 -2.43 -16.68
CA LEU A 132 -12.03 -2.96 -17.66
C LEU A 132 -12.75 -3.52 -18.90
N GLU A 133 -13.86 -4.25 -18.73
CA GLU A 133 -14.63 -4.83 -19.84
C GLU A 133 -15.28 -3.76 -20.69
N ALA A 134 -15.83 -2.70 -20.07
CA ALA A 134 -16.49 -1.61 -20.80
C ALA A 134 -15.57 -0.93 -21.83
N LYS A 135 -14.25 -0.98 -21.62
CA LYS A 135 -13.23 -0.43 -22.52
C LYS A 135 -12.46 -1.50 -23.31
N GLY A 136 -12.77 -2.78 -23.10
CA GLY A 136 -12.05 -3.90 -23.72
C GLY A 136 -10.61 -4.09 -23.23
N TRP A 137 -10.31 -3.66 -21.99
CA TRP A 137 -8.96 -3.68 -21.42
C TRP A 137 -8.65 -4.93 -20.60
N THR A 138 -9.66 -5.70 -20.18
CA THR A 138 -9.50 -6.81 -19.23
C THR A 138 -8.44 -7.82 -19.66
N ASN A 139 -8.57 -8.43 -20.84
CA ASN A 139 -7.62 -9.44 -21.28
C ASN A 139 -6.18 -8.88 -21.42
N LYS A 140 -6.05 -7.64 -21.90
CA LYS A 140 -4.76 -6.95 -22.04
C LYS A 140 -4.12 -6.72 -20.68
N PHE A 141 -4.89 -6.23 -19.71
CA PHE A 141 -4.41 -5.99 -18.35
C PHE A 141 -3.97 -7.26 -17.66
N PHE A 142 -4.80 -8.32 -17.63
CA PHE A 142 -4.43 -9.60 -17.01
C PHE A 142 -3.19 -10.22 -17.67
N SER A 143 -3.07 -10.10 -18.99
CA SER A 143 -1.87 -10.57 -19.70
C SER A 143 -0.62 -9.78 -19.28
N ALA A 144 -0.73 -8.45 -19.17
CA ALA A 144 0.37 -7.60 -18.71
C ALA A 144 0.75 -7.89 -17.25
N TRP A 145 -0.24 -7.99 -16.36
CA TRP A 145 -0.06 -8.28 -14.94
C TRP A 145 0.72 -9.59 -14.73
N PHE A 146 0.25 -10.71 -15.31
CA PHE A 146 0.93 -11.99 -15.14
C PHE A 146 2.27 -12.08 -15.86
N SER A 147 2.47 -11.34 -16.96
CA SER A 147 3.77 -11.31 -17.65
C SER A 147 4.83 -10.52 -16.86
N ASN A 148 4.42 -9.62 -15.96
CA ASN A 148 5.30 -8.82 -15.11
C ASN A 148 5.25 -9.25 -13.64
N ILE A 149 4.72 -10.45 -13.32
CA ILE A 149 4.54 -10.88 -11.93
C ILE A 149 5.87 -10.99 -11.16
N ASP A 150 6.97 -11.26 -11.86
CA ASP A 150 8.33 -11.31 -11.30
C ASP A 150 8.92 -9.93 -11.02
N SER A 151 8.28 -8.85 -11.51
CA SER A 151 8.69 -7.47 -11.19
C SER A 151 8.20 -7.01 -9.83
N PHE A 152 7.23 -7.69 -9.22
CA PHE A 152 6.77 -7.43 -7.85
C PHE A 152 7.80 -7.95 -6.87
N ARG A 153 8.61 -7.07 -6.28
CA ARG A 153 9.72 -7.45 -5.40
C ARG A 153 9.38 -7.25 -3.93
N ARG A 154 8.62 -6.20 -3.60
CA ARG A 154 8.31 -5.83 -2.21
C ARG A 154 7.27 -6.76 -1.60
N VAL A 155 7.24 -6.83 -0.27
CA VAL A 155 6.18 -7.55 0.45
C VAL A 155 4.80 -6.97 0.13
N HIS A 156 4.70 -5.64 0.03
CA HIS A 156 3.47 -4.93 -0.31
C HIS A 156 2.87 -5.43 -1.65
N ASP A 157 3.63 -5.32 -2.74
CA ASP A 157 3.21 -5.70 -4.11
C ASP A 157 2.64 -7.13 -4.15
N LYS A 158 3.33 -8.04 -3.44
CA LYS A 158 2.99 -9.45 -3.36
C LYS A 158 1.71 -9.66 -2.55
N LYS A 159 1.60 -9.04 -1.37
CA LYS A 159 0.39 -9.11 -0.55
C LYS A 159 -0.83 -8.57 -1.30
N LEU A 160 -0.69 -7.40 -1.93
CA LEU A 160 -1.76 -6.77 -2.71
C LEU A 160 -2.22 -7.68 -3.84
N SER A 161 -1.27 -8.23 -4.61
CA SER A 161 -1.57 -9.16 -5.70
C SER A 161 -2.21 -10.47 -5.21
N ILE A 162 -1.71 -11.07 -4.12
CA ILE A 162 -2.32 -12.27 -3.52
C ILE A 162 -3.75 -11.98 -3.07
N ALA A 163 -3.98 -10.84 -2.42
CA ALA A 163 -5.29 -10.45 -1.92
C ALA A 163 -6.28 -10.17 -3.07
N ALA A 164 -5.83 -9.50 -4.13
CA ALA A 164 -6.61 -9.27 -5.35
C ALA A 164 -6.98 -10.58 -6.06
N ILE A 165 -6.02 -11.49 -6.26
CA ILE A 165 -6.28 -12.82 -6.85
C ILE A 165 -7.25 -13.60 -5.97
N SER A 166 -7.06 -13.57 -4.66
CA SER A 166 -7.97 -14.23 -3.71
C SER A 166 -9.39 -13.67 -3.83
N ALA A 167 -9.56 -12.35 -3.92
CA ALA A 167 -10.86 -11.72 -4.15
C ALA A 167 -11.51 -12.16 -5.48
N LEU A 168 -10.74 -12.21 -6.57
CA LEU A 168 -11.22 -12.71 -7.87
C LEU A 168 -11.71 -14.16 -7.79
N LEU A 169 -11.01 -15.03 -7.07
CA LEU A 169 -11.38 -16.43 -6.91
C LEU A 169 -12.69 -16.65 -6.13
N THR A 170 -13.18 -15.63 -5.43
CA THR A 170 -14.50 -15.69 -4.75
C THR A 170 -15.68 -15.37 -5.67
N LEU A 171 -15.42 -14.86 -6.89
CA LEU A 171 -16.47 -14.55 -7.85
C LEU A 171 -17.21 -15.81 -8.30
N LYS A 172 -18.48 -15.64 -8.63
CA LYS A 172 -19.25 -16.72 -9.25
C LYS A 172 -18.85 -16.86 -10.73
N PRO A 173 -18.95 -18.06 -11.33
CA PRO A 173 -18.56 -18.27 -12.72
C PRO A 173 -19.31 -17.36 -13.70
N GLU A 174 -20.57 -17.04 -13.41
CA GLU A 174 -21.39 -16.11 -14.20
C GLU A 174 -20.92 -14.66 -14.17
N ASP A 175 -20.21 -14.24 -13.12
CA ASP A 175 -19.71 -12.88 -12.95
C ASP A 175 -18.30 -12.70 -13.57
N VAL A 176 -17.67 -13.79 -14.02
CA VAL A 176 -16.36 -13.77 -14.69
C VAL A 176 -16.53 -13.41 -16.17
N PRO A 177 -15.94 -12.31 -16.66
CA PRO A 177 -16.08 -11.90 -18.06
C PRO A 177 -15.55 -12.93 -19.05
N ALA A 178 -16.28 -13.14 -20.14
CA ALA A 178 -15.91 -14.09 -21.20
C ALA A 178 -14.50 -13.85 -21.77
N SER A 179 -14.01 -12.61 -21.75
CA SER A 179 -12.69 -12.22 -22.25
C SER A 179 -11.53 -12.87 -21.48
N VAL A 180 -11.74 -13.24 -20.21
CA VAL A 180 -10.72 -13.80 -19.32
C VAL A 180 -11.03 -15.22 -18.84
N GLN A 181 -12.21 -15.77 -19.11
CA GLN A 181 -12.59 -17.13 -18.72
C GLN A 181 -11.56 -18.20 -19.14
N GLN A 182 -11.00 -18.10 -20.36
CA GLN A 182 -9.98 -19.04 -20.83
C GLN A 182 -8.65 -18.91 -20.06
N GLY A 183 -8.30 -17.69 -19.65
CA GLY A 183 -7.09 -17.39 -18.88
C GLY A 183 -7.27 -17.52 -17.38
N TRP A 184 -8.50 -17.71 -16.89
CA TRP A 184 -8.84 -17.72 -15.47
C TRP A 184 -8.02 -18.71 -14.62
N PRO A 185 -7.70 -19.94 -15.10
CA PRO A 185 -6.82 -20.85 -14.38
C PRO A 185 -5.41 -20.29 -14.07
N ARG A 186 -4.94 -19.31 -14.84
CA ARG A 186 -3.64 -18.66 -14.59
C ARG A 186 -3.60 -17.88 -13.29
N LEU A 187 -4.75 -17.53 -12.69
CA LEU A 187 -4.81 -16.95 -11.35
C LEU A 187 -4.08 -17.83 -10.33
N LEU A 188 -4.28 -19.15 -10.38
CA LEU A 188 -3.60 -20.06 -9.46
C LEU A 188 -2.10 -20.15 -9.74
N GLN A 189 -1.66 -20.10 -10.99
CA GLN A 189 -0.23 -20.06 -11.31
C GLN A 189 0.41 -18.75 -10.81
N GLY A 190 -0.28 -17.63 -11.03
CA GLY A 190 0.16 -16.31 -10.56
C GLY A 190 0.33 -16.26 -9.05
N VAL A 191 -0.70 -16.64 -8.29
CA VAL A 191 -0.62 -16.65 -6.82
C VAL A 191 0.43 -17.66 -6.31
N THR A 192 0.60 -18.80 -6.98
CA THR A 192 1.68 -19.75 -6.66
C THR A 192 3.04 -19.11 -6.81
N ARG A 193 3.28 -18.37 -7.90
CA ARG A 193 4.55 -17.66 -8.12
C ARG A 193 4.80 -16.56 -7.08
N LEU A 194 3.76 -15.86 -6.67
CA LEU A 194 3.84 -14.87 -5.59
C LEU A 194 4.24 -15.53 -4.27
N PHE A 195 3.57 -16.62 -3.87
CA PHE A 195 3.95 -17.36 -2.65
C PHE A 195 5.34 -17.99 -2.72
N GLN A 196 5.81 -18.39 -3.90
CA GLN A 196 7.17 -18.90 -4.08
C GLN A 196 8.23 -17.83 -3.74
N THR A 197 7.94 -16.57 -4.03
CA THR A 197 8.89 -15.45 -3.90
C THR A 197 8.64 -14.58 -2.65
N LEU A 198 7.50 -14.74 -1.99
CA LEU A 198 7.13 -13.99 -0.78
C LEU A 198 8.10 -14.21 0.40
N PRO A 199 8.57 -15.42 0.72
CA PRO A 199 9.53 -15.61 1.82
C PRO A 199 10.83 -14.83 1.64
N ALA A 200 11.33 -14.74 0.41
CA ALA A 200 12.53 -13.96 0.12
C ALA A 200 12.29 -12.45 0.30
N ALA A 201 11.11 -11.95 -0.08
CA ALA A 201 10.74 -10.56 0.17
C ALA A 201 10.58 -10.26 1.66
N LEU A 202 9.99 -11.16 2.45
CA LEU A 202 9.89 -11.01 3.91
C LEU A 202 11.29 -10.93 4.56
N GLN A 203 12.22 -11.78 4.14
CA GLN A 203 13.60 -11.74 4.62
C GLN A 203 14.32 -10.45 4.24
N HIS A 204 14.07 -9.94 3.02
CA HIS A 204 14.61 -8.66 2.58
C HIS A 204 14.10 -7.52 3.47
N ARG A 205 12.79 -7.47 3.76
CA ARG A 205 12.20 -6.49 4.68
C ARG A 205 12.82 -6.52 6.05
N GLU A 206 12.89 -7.72 6.63
CA GLU A 206 13.46 -7.90 7.96
C GLU A 206 14.94 -7.52 8.02
N ALA A 207 15.69 -7.67 6.91
CA ALA A 207 17.07 -7.24 6.83
C ALA A 207 17.17 -5.71 6.74
N ALA A 208 16.37 -5.07 5.89
CA ALA A 208 16.34 -3.62 5.71
C ALA A 208 15.94 -2.90 7.02
N THR A 209 14.88 -3.35 7.69
CA THR A 209 14.47 -2.78 8.99
C THR A 209 15.57 -2.94 10.04
N ARG A 210 16.26 -4.09 10.06
CA ARG A 210 17.33 -4.34 11.05
C ARG A 210 18.56 -3.48 10.78
N GLU A 211 18.91 -3.23 9.53
CA GLU A 211 20.01 -2.34 9.16
C GLU A 211 19.72 -0.88 9.54
N SER A 212 18.46 -0.44 9.38
CA SER A 212 18.03 0.88 9.84
C SER A 212 18.00 1.04 11.36
N ASP A 213 17.79 -0.04 12.11
CA ASP A 213 17.90 -0.04 13.58
C ASP A 213 19.38 0.02 14.03
N TYR A 214 20.31 -0.57 13.28
CA TYR A 214 21.74 -0.55 13.63
C TYR A 214 22.43 0.81 13.40
N THR A 215 21.85 1.70 12.60
CA THR A 215 22.32 3.09 12.50
C THR A 215 22.01 3.92 13.75
N TYR A 216 21.24 3.40 14.72
CA TYR A 216 20.98 4.08 16.00
C TYR A 216 22.00 3.78 17.11
N ASP A 217 22.84 2.74 16.99
CA ASP A 217 23.65 2.23 18.12
C ASP A 217 25.16 2.57 18.03
N ASP A 218 25.61 3.28 16.98
CA ASP A 218 27.05 3.60 16.76
C ASP A 218 27.40 5.08 17.05
N GLU A 219 26.46 5.88 17.58
CA GLU A 219 26.71 7.27 18.03
C GLU A 219 26.51 7.48 19.54
N GLU A 220 26.50 6.41 20.37
CA GLU A 220 26.30 6.53 21.82
C GLU A 220 27.30 5.74 22.70
N ASP A 221 28.58 5.66 22.32
CA ASP A 221 29.64 5.11 23.21
C ASP A 221 30.76 6.11 23.54
N ASP A 222 30.40 7.38 23.82
CA ASP A 222 31.37 8.34 24.37
C ASP A 222 30.79 9.37 25.37
N LEU A 223 29.63 9.13 25.99
CA LEU A 223 29.12 9.96 27.09
C LEU A 223 28.72 9.13 28.31
N VAL A 224 29.73 8.73 29.08
CA VAL A 224 29.55 8.25 30.45
C VAL A 224 29.42 9.46 31.40
N ASP A 225 28.42 9.38 32.29
CA ASP A 225 28.20 10.15 33.52
C ASP A 225 27.51 11.53 33.29
N GLU A 226 26.40 11.89 33.94
CA GLU A 226 26.07 11.69 35.36
C GLU A 226 24.55 11.92 35.57
N ASP A 227 23.92 11.01 36.31
CA ASP A 227 22.78 11.19 37.24
C ASP A 227 21.84 12.40 37.08
N THR A 228 20.58 12.17 36.70
CA THR A 228 19.44 12.74 37.46
C THR A 228 18.15 11.99 37.16
N GLY A 229 17.59 11.38 38.20
CA GLY A 229 16.33 10.67 38.15
C GLY A 229 15.08 11.54 38.32
N TRP A 230 13.98 10.94 37.85
CA TRP A 230 12.66 10.92 38.49
C TRP A 230 11.74 12.16 38.36
N ASP A 231 10.61 12.01 37.68
CA ASP A 231 9.27 11.63 38.23
C ASP A 231 8.16 12.27 37.39
N GLY A 232 7.07 11.52 37.23
CA GLY A 232 5.90 11.96 36.49
C GLY A 232 5.09 13.04 37.20
N GLY A 233 4.46 13.90 36.40
CA GLY A 233 3.47 14.86 36.91
C GLY A 233 3.09 15.92 35.90
N VAL A 234 2.41 15.54 34.81
CA VAL A 234 1.84 16.50 33.87
C VAL A 234 0.52 17.03 34.45
N GLU A 235 0.50 18.29 34.91
CA GLU A 235 -0.73 19.03 35.20
C GLU A 235 -0.81 20.25 34.27
N TRP A 236 -1.67 20.15 33.26
CA TRP A 236 -2.05 21.26 32.40
C TRP A 236 -3.00 22.18 33.17
N ASN A 237 -2.67 23.46 33.29
CA ASN A 237 -3.68 24.48 33.60
C ASN A 237 -3.50 25.74 32.75
N ASP A 238 -4.55 26.06 32.01
CA ASP A 238 -4.77 27.27 31.24
C ASP A 238 -4.85 28.52 32.14
N GLN A 239 -4.10 29.60 31.82
CA GLN A 239 -4.63 30.99 31.76
C GLN A 239 -3.56 32.07 31.50
N ASP A 240 -3.87 32.88 30.48
CA ASP A 240 -3.74 34.35 30.35
C ASP A 240 -2.42 35.12 30.57
N GLU A 241 -2.14 35.95 29.55
CA GLU A 241 -1.49 37.28 29.51
C GLU A 241 -0.48 37.69 30.60
N ALA A 242 0.77 37.99 30.19
CA ALA A 242 1.39 39.33 30.28
C ALA A 242 2.89 39.29 29.96
N GLU A 243 3.39 40.39 29.39
CA GLU A 243 4.81 40.67 29.12
C GLU A 243 5.72 40.57 30.35
N GLY A 244 6.96 40.08 30.14
CA GLY A 244 8.08 40.31 31.07
C GLY A 244 9.18 39.27 30.91
N GLY A 245 10.38 39.72 30.51
CA GLY A 245 11.51 38.85 30.22
C GLY A 245 12.00 38.01 31.42
N GLY A 246 12.48 36.82 31.09
CA GLY A 246 13.16 35.89 31.97
C GLY A 246 13.67 34.74 31.11
N ASP A 247 14.98 34.66 31.01
CA ASP A 247 15.79 33.58 30.43
C ASP A 247 15.44 32.27 31.16
N ASP A 248 14.80 31.31 30.49
CA ASP A 248 14.77 29.91 30.94
C ASP A 248 14.44 28.97 29.76
N ASP A 249 15.29 27.95 29.61
CA ASP A 249 15.41 27.03 28.49
C ASP A 249 14.16 26.14 28.30
N VAL A 250 13.31 26.46 27.33
CA VAL A 250 12.26 25.56 26.79
C VAL A 250 12.48 25.32 25.29
N ALA A 251 13.74 25.18 24.88
CA ALA A 251 14.12 24.94 23.48
C ALA A 251 14.32 23.45 23.18
N ASP A 252 14.61 22.62 24.17
CA ASP A 252 15.21 21.30 23.95
C ASP A 252 14.18 20.23 23.52
N GLU A 253 12.99 20.20 24.14
CA GLU A 253 11.95 19.22 23.78
C GLU A 253 11.33 19.48 22.40
N ASN A 254 11.14 20.77 22.05
CA ASN A 254 10.60 21.15 20.75
C ASN A 254 11.65 20.95 19.64
N ALA A 255 12.93 21.12 19.97
CA ALA A 255 14.03 20.79 19.06
C ALA A 255 14.14 19.28 18.83
N ALA A 256 14.04 18.45 19.88
CA ALA A 256 14.05 17.00 19.74
C ALA A 256 12.86 16.47 18.93
N TYR A 257 11.66 17.03 19.12
CA TYR A 257 10.50 16.67 18.31
C TYR A 257 10.63 17.16 16.86
N LEU A 258 11.15 18.37 16.63
CA LEU A 258 11.43 18.88 15.29
C LEU A 258 12.56 18.11 14.60
N ASP A 259 13.55 17.66 15.36
CA ASP A 259 14.66 16.84 14.88
C ASP A 259 14.15 15.45 14.49
N PHE A 260 13.35 14.81 15.35
CA PHE A 260 12.61 13.58 15.04
C PHE A 260 11.76 13.73 13.78
N LEU A 261 10.96 14.80 13.67
CA LEU A 261 10.16 15.07 12.47
C LEU A 261 11.02 15.34 11.23
N SER A 262 12.17 15.99 11.40
CA SER A 262 13.09 16.28 10.29
C SER A 262 13.80 15.03 9.80
N GLN A 263 14.15 14.12 10.72
CA GLN A 263 14.74 12.82 10.41
C GLN A 263 13.70 11.89 9.80
N GLU A 264 12.46 11.88 10.29
CA GLU A 264 11.35 11.20 9.61
C GLU A 264 11.14 11.77 8.20
N ALA A 265 11.13 13.10 8.04
CA ALA A 265 11.03 13.73 6.73
C ALA A 265 12.20 13.37 5.78
N GLN A 266 13.41 13.16 6.31
CA GLN A 266 14.54 12.68 5.51
C GLN A 266 14.36 11.22 5.05
N LYS A 267 13.73 10.37 5.87
CA LYS A 267 13.32 9.01 5.44
C LYS A 267 12.25 9.05 4.35
N PHE A 268 11.47 10.13 4.25
CA PHE A 268 10.52 10.34 3.15
C PHE A 268 11.19 10.80 1.84
N GLY A 269 12.37 11.44 1.90
CA GLY A 269 13.00 12.11 0.76
C GLY A 269 14.07 11.32 -0.01
N SER A 270 14.25 10.01 0.25
CA SER A 270 15.33 9.22 -0.38
C SER A 270 15.00 8.64 -1.77
N PHE A 271 14.06 9.23 -2.53
CA PHE A 271 13.80 8.81 -3.92
C PHE A 271 14.84 9.33 -4.94
N ALA A 272 15.90 10.00 -4.46
CA ALA A 272 16.81 10.79 -5.28
C ALA A 272 18.14 10.10 -5.64
N ASP A 273 18.34 8.80 -5.38
CA ASP A 273 19.54 8.10 -5.85
C ASP A 273 19.25 7.00 -6.89
N ASP A 274 20.16 6.97 -7.86
CA ASP A 274 19.96 6.64 -9.28
C ASP A 274 20.15 5.14 -9.57
N ASP A 275 19.49 4.26 -8.80
CA ASP A 275 19.38 2.83 -9.10
C ASP A 275 17.92 2.47 -9.43
N ASP A 276 17.64 2.41 -10.74
CA ASP A 276 16.36 2.09 -11.41
C ASP A 276 15.70 0.73 -11.00
N ASP A 277 16.30 0.02 -10.04
CA ASP A 277 15.92 -1.31 -9.54
C ASP A 277 15.60 -1.36 -8.02
N ASP A 278 15.82 -0.29 -7.26
CA ASP A 278 15.50 -0.21 -5.83
C ASP A 278 14.10 0.38 -5.62
N LEU A 279 13.12 -0.50 -5.74
CA LEU A 279 11.79 -0.25 -5.20
C LEU A 279 11.89 -0.29 -3.67
N ASP A 280 12.03 0.89 -3.06
CA ASP A 280 12.00 1.00 -1.59
C ASP A 280 10.74 0.33 -1.04
N GLU A 281 10.97 -0.52 -0.05
CA GLU A 281 9.97 -1.40 0.52
C GLU A 281 8.86 -0.66 1.26
N GLU A 282 9.08 0.62 1.60
CA GLU A 282 8.34 1.26 2.66
C GLU A 282 7.58 2.52 2.21
N SER A 283 6.25 2.43 2.34
CA SER A 283 5.53 3.51 3.00
C SER A 283 5.80 3.35 4.50
N LEU A 284 6.43 4.34 5.13
CA LEU A 284 6.62 4.37 6.59
C LEU A 284 5.29 4.27 7.37
N LEU A 285 4.17 4.57 6.71
CA LEU A 285 2.83 4.51 7.27
C LEU A 285 2.21 3.13 7.04
N GLU A 286 1.76 2.52 8.14
CA GLU A 286 1.05 1.24 8.15
C GLU A 286 -0.23 1.33 7.30
N THR A 287 -0.33 0.45 6.31
CA THR A 287 -1.52 0.37 5.45
C THR A 287 -2.49 -0.70 5.98
N PRO A 288 -3.79 -0.64 5.63
CA PRO A 288 -4.72 -1.74 5.93
C PRO A 288 -4.26 -3.10 5.38
N LEU A 289 -3.42 -3.10 4.34
CA LEU A 289 -2.86 -4.31 3.74
C LEU A 289 -1.82 -4.99 4.65
N ASP A 290 -1.13 -4.26 5.52
CA ASP A 290 -0.12 -4.84 6.42
C ASP A 290 -0.73 -5.85 7.39
N LYS A 291 -1.97 -5.59 7.82
CA LYS A 291 -2.78 -6.45 8.69
C LYS A 291 -3.30 -7.70 7.98
N VAL A 292 -3.18 -7.78 6.65
CA VAL A 292 -3.60 -8.95 5.88
C VAL A 292 -2.53 -10.04 6.00
N GLU A 293 -2.95 -11.19 6.52
CA GLU A 293 -2.18 -12.43 6.54
C GLU A 293 -2.45 -13.21 5.23
N PRO A 294 -1.50 -13.23 4.27
CA PRO A 294 -1.77 -13.73 2.93
C PRO A 294 -1.98 -15.25 2.86
N TYR A 295 -1.33 -16.04 3.72
CA TYR A 295 -1.38 -17.51 3.66
C TYR A 295 -2.77 -18.02 4.06
N GLY A 296 -3.27 -17.57 5.20
CA GLY A 296 -4.59 -17.87 5.75
C GLY A 296 -5.71 -17.31 4.89
N LEU A 297 -5.58 -16.07 4.39
CA LEU A 297 -6.53 -15.49 3.42
C LEU A 297 -6.72 -16.41 2.22
N PHE A 298 -5.62 -16.78 1.56
CA PHE A 298 -5.67 -17.61 0.36
C PHE A 298 -6.16 -19.04 0.66
N LYS A 299 -5.69 -19.66 1.75
CA LYS A 299 -6.15 -20.99 2.18
C LYS A 299 -7.66 -21.01 2.38
N ASN A 300 -8.21 -20.03 3.08
CA ASN A 300 -9.65 -19.93 3.33
C ASN A 300 -10.46 -19.78 2.04
N VAL A 301 -9.98 -18.93 1.11
CA VAL A 301 -10.61 -18.78 -0.21
C VAL A 301 -10.57 -20.09 -1.00
N LEU A 302 -9.43 -20.76 -1.04
CA LEU A 302 -9.27 -21.97 -1.84
C LEU A 302 -10.08 -23.15 -1.27
N LEU A 303 -10.15 -23.29 0.05
CA LEU A 303 -11.03 -24.26 0.71
C LEU A 303 -12.52 -23.94 0.49
N GLY A 304 -12.89 -22.67 0.61
CA GLY A 304 -14.25 -22.21 0.31
C GLY A 304 -14.65 -22.53 -1.14
N LEU A 305 -13.73 -22.34 -2.07
CA LEU A 305 -13.93 -22.68 -3.48
C LEU A 305 -14.08 -24.19 -3.69
N GLN A 306 -13.25 -25.00 -3.04
CA GLN A 306 -13.33 -26.46 -3.13
C GLN A 306 -14.70 -26.98 -2.64
N GLN A 307 -15.24 -26.39 -1.58
CA GLN A 307 -16.53 -26.79 -0.99
C GLN A 307 -17.73 -26.23 -1.75
N GLY A 308 -17.68 -24.96 -2.14
CA GLY A 308 -18.79 -24.26 -2.79
C GLY A 308 -18.87 -24.47 -4.30
N GLN A 309 -17.74 -24.66 -4.98
CA GLN A 309 -17.64 -24.73 -6.44
C GLN A 309 -16.60 -25.78 -6.91
N PRO A 310 -16.84 -27.09 -6.67
CA PRO A 310 -15.85 -28.13 -6.90
C PRO A 310 -15.38 -28.26 -8.35
N GLN A 311 -16.27 -28.00 -9.33
CA GLN A 311 -15.91 -28.02 -10.75
C GLN A 311 -14.96 -26.87 -11.13
N LEU A 312 -15.19 -25.68 -10.56
CA LEU A 312 -14.29 -24.54 -10.79
C LEU A 312 -12.93 -24.82 -10.15
N TYR A 313 -12.92 -25.33 -8.92
CA TYR A 313 -11.69 -25.76 -8.24
C TYR A 313 -10.88 -26.77 -9.06
N GLU A 314 -11.52 -27.83 -9.58
CA GLU A 314 -10.85 -28.83 -10.42
C GLU A 314 -10.25 -28.20 -11.68
N ASN A 315 -11.01 -27.33 -12.37
CA ASN A 315 -10.53 -26.65 -13.56
C ASN A 315 -9.34 -25.72 -13.29
N LEU A 316 -9.35 -25.00 -12.17
CA LEU A 316 -8.26 -24.11 -11.79
C LEU A 316 -6.99 -24.90 -11.41
N THR A 317 -7.13 -25.99 -10.66
CA THR A 317 -5.99 -26.78 -10.17
C THR A 317 -5.35 -27.65 -11.25
N LYS A 318 -6.09 -28.00 -12.31
CA LYS A 318 -5.62 -28.88 -13.39
C LYS A 318 -4.41 -28.35 -14.16
N ILE A 319 -4.23 -27.03 -14.24
CA ILE A 319 -3.09 -26.42 -14.95
C ILE A 319 -1.79 -26.46 -14.12
N LEU A 320 -1.89 -26.71 -12.81
CA LEU A 320 -0.75 -26.64 -11.91
C LEU A 320 0.20 -27.83 -12.12
N THR A 321 1.50 -27.55 -12.24
CA THR A 321 2.53 -28.58 -12.26
C THR A 321 2.66 -29.26 -10.89
N PRO A 322 3.31 -30.45 -10.80
CA PRO A 322 3.57 -31.09 -9.51
C PRO A 322 4.33 -30.19 -8.53
N GLU A 323 5.26 -29.38 -9.02
CA GLU A 323 6.01 -28.41 -8.21
C GLU A 323 5.09 -27.28 -7.71
N GLU A 324 4.23 -26.74 -8.58
CA GLU A 324 3.25 -25.71 -8.20
C GLU A 324 2.26 -26.24 -7.16
N GLN A 325 1.81 -27.48 -7.31
CA GLN A 325 0.93 -28.15 -6.33
C GLN A 325 1.60 -28.30 -4.96
N GLN A 326 2.91 -28.60 -4.92
CA GLN A 326 3.67 -28.66 -3.67
C GLN A 326 3.79 -27.29 -3.01
N ILE A 327 3.98 -26.23 -3.78
CA ILE A 327 4.00 -24.85 -3.24
C ILE A 327 2.65 -24.54 -2.60
N ILE A 328 1.52 -24.81 -3.26
CA ILE A 328 0.19 -24.60 -2.68
C ILE A 328 -0.01 -25.42 -1.40
N GLN A 329 0.49 -26.66 -1.34
CA GLN A 329 0.47 -27.45 -0.10
C GLN A 329 1.31 -26.81 1.02
N SER A 330 2.49 -26.27 0.70
CA SER A 330 3.31 -25.55 1.69
C SER A 330 2.64 -24.27 2.19
N VAL A 331 1.90 -23.57 1.34
CA VAL A 331 1.11 -22.38 1.72
C VAL A 331 0.06 -22.74 2.76
N PHE A 332 -0.59 -23.89 2.62
CA PHE A 332 -1.58 -24.38 3.59
C PHE A 332 -0.93 -24.71 4.93
N GLN A 333 0.22 -25.39 4.90
CA GLN A 333 0.98 -25.70 6.10
C GLN A 333 1.45 -24.44 6.82
N GLU A 334 1.88 -23.42 6.08
CA GLU A 334 2.32 -22.16 6.66
C GLU A 334 1.16 -21.41 7.31
N ALA A 335 0.00 -21.36 6.65
CA ALA A 335 -1.22 -20.82 7.24
C ALA A 335 -1.60 -21.54 8.55
N ASP A 336 -1.55 -22.88 8.59
CA ASP A 336 -1.81 -23.65 9.81
C ASP A 336 -0.82 -23.31 10.95
N LYS A 337 0.45 -23.07 10.64
CA LYS A 337 1.45 -22.65 11.63
C LYS A 337 1.15 -21.26 12.19
N VAL A 338 0.80 -20.31 11.31
CA VAL A 338 0.46 -18.94 11.71
C VAL A 338 -0.79 -18.95 12.60
N ASP A 339 -1.83 -19.67 12.21
CA ASP A 339 -3.05 -19.84 13.00
C ASP A 339 -2.74 -20.42 14.40
N ALA A 340 -1.88 -21.45 14.45
CA ALA A 340 -1.46 -22.06 15.71
C ALA A 340 -0.63 -21.11 16.60
N ALA A 341 0.24 -20.30 16.01
CA ALA A 341 1.03 -19.31 16.73
C ALA A 341 0.14 -18.21 17.34
N ILE A 342 -0.84 -17.72 16.58
CA ILE A 342 -1.85 -16.75 17.06
C ILE A 342 -2.69 -17.36 18.19
N ALA A 343 -3.14 -18.61 18.04
CA ALA A 343 -3.89 -19.27 19.10
C ALA A 343 -3.06 -19.45 20.39
N ALA A 344 -1.77 -19.74 20.26
CA ALA A 344 -0.87 -19.88 21.40
C ALA A 344 -0.59 -18.55 22.12
N SER A 345 -0.49 -17.43 21.40
CA SER A 345 -0.30 -16.12 22.03
C SER A 345 -1.52 -15.66 22.82
N LEU A 346 -2.73 -15.98 22.33
CA LEU A 346 -4.00 -15.67 23.02
C LEU A 346 -4.26 -16.51 24.29
N VAL A 347 -3.60 -17.66 24.45
CA VAL A 347 -3.73 -18.51 25.65
C VAL A 347 -2.72 -18.11 26.74
N ASN A 348 -1.64 -17.42 26.36
CA ASN A 348 -0.55 -17.04 27.25
C ASN A 348 -0.54 -15.57 27.66
N GLY A 349 -1.40 -14.73 27.08
CA GLY A 349 -1.67 -13.35 27.49
C GLY A 349 -3.00 -13.25 28.22
#